data_AF-A0A925ZA33-F1
#
_entry.id   AF-A0A925ZA33-F1
#
_cell.length_a   1.000
_cell.length_b   1.000
_cell.length_c   1.000
_cell.angle_alpha   90.00
_cell.angle_beta   90.00
_cell.angle_gamma   90.00
#
_symmetry.space_group_name_H-M   'P 1'
#
loop_
_entity.id
_entity.type
_entity.pdbx_description
1 polymer ?
#
loop_
_entity_poly.entity_id
_entity_poly.type
_entity_poly.pdbx_seq_one_letter_code
_entity_poly.pdbx_strand_id
1 'polypeptide(L)'
;QRAAELQASRSFGARAESLGEEIQRRAFAAEMPPPLSMEFQQALSDAGNVVTAKGTKAMDAVRGAIATQLGIAPGALERLDLGRFIGPFRRCVDVFVPEWHLVVDTPDITFRVTQDTNGDGVEETIYSEGYFDVRWNAGPVPDVTLVASSAARESHLCDTPGVPCKDVPELLFAGLMPLTNPAYVNPADGYALRPNRPKPAGPRPPARTPFLGTLQLYGCVNVPNAAFYRVMLSGDNGASFAPVTGLDWNIYPVPAGAPQPVMADALGWYPVLANPNAFHPANMLLEWPTPSLGKYLLKLDVGNAAKASLGIASNTVAIQVDNTAPQVIFTRLAWKFTTEGDGAFNLPGRNLLVPCPTIRRGAVPKDIEVQFDVSVSAHHLRDTYLFSQGCGGGAFALVSAPADTSHWHQTVLDNAVLLTGRYRLDDTALEGAYGFGCRANSRAMNPAGSDNGHLLDWLYDPVFAYAQPEVEVAIVNG
;
A
#
# COMPACT_ATOMS: atom_id res chain seq x y z
N GLN A 1 -3.63 -8.69 9.07
CA GLN A 1 -2.59 -9.71 8.81
C GLN A 1 -3.06 -10.77 7.82
N ARG A 2 -4.01 -11.66 8.16
CA ARG A 2 -4.55 -12.66 7.21
C ARG A 2 -5.10 -12.07 5.90
N ALA A 3 -5.78 -10.93 5.95
CA ALA A 3 -6.24 -10.22 4.76
C ALA A 3 -5.08 -9.72 3.86
N ALA A 4 -3.99 -9.23 4.46
CA ALA A 4 -2.81 -8.76 3.72
C ALA A 4 -2.04 -9.94 3.09
N GLU A 5 -1.96 -11.09 3.76
CA GLU A 5 -1.39 -12.34 3.22
C GLU A 5 -2.21 -12.86 2.02
N LEU A 6 -3.55 -12.82 2.13
CA LEU A 6 -4.46 -13.17 1.05
C LEU A 6 -4.39 -12.19 -0.14
N GLN A 7 -3.95 -10.96 0.09
CA GLN A 7 -3.80 -9.93 -0.94
C GLN A 7 -2.45 -10.02 -1.66
N ALA A 8 -1.36 -10.23 -0.92
CA ALA A 8 -0.01 -10.38 -1.48
C ALA A 8 0.17 -11.63 -2.35
N SER A 9 -0.72 -12.62 -2.22
CA SER A 9 -0.72 -13.86 -3.00
C SER A 9 -1.57 -13.79 -4.28
N ARG A 10 -2.17 -12.64 -4.59
CA ARG A 10 -3.09 -12.50 -5.74
C ARG A 10 -2.39 -11.96 -6.98
N SER A 11 -2.67 -12.61 -8.11
CA SER A 11 -2.44 -12.08 -9.45
C SER A 11 -3.70 -11.36 -9.96
N PHE A 12 -3.55 -10.65 -11.08
CA PHE A 12 -4.66 -10.08 -11.82
C PHE A 12 -5.68 -11.17 -12.20
N GLY A 13 -6.97 -10.94 -11.94
CA GLY A 13 -8.05 -11.90 -12.23
C GLY A 13 -8.26 -13.04 -11.22
N ALA A 14 -7.53 -13.06 -10.10
CA ALA A 14 -7.71 -14.09 -9.06
C ALA A 14 -9.09 -14.01 -8.37
N ARG A 15 -9.73 -15.16 -8.10
CA ARG A 15 -11.05 -15.25 -7.45
C ARG A 15 -11.03 -14.63 -6.04
N ALA A 16 -12.04 -13.82 -5.72
CA ALA A 16 -12.05 -13.00 -4.52
C ALA A 16 -12.63 -13.65 -3.25
N GLU A 17 -13.27 -14.83 -3.36
CA GLU A 17 -14.12 -15.44 -2.31
C GLU A 17 -13.49 -15.50 -0.91
N SER A 18 -12.26 -16.01 -0.78
CA SER A 18 -11.59 -16.17 0.53
C SER A 18 -11.28 -14.84 1.25
N LEU A 19 -11.08 -13.76 0.48
CA LEU A 19 -10.91 -12.42 1.02
C LEU A 19 -12.26 -11.79 1.36
N GLY A 20 -13.28 -12.06 0.54
CA GLY A 20 -14.67 -11.74 0.87
C GLY A 20 -15.08 -12.32 2.22
N GLU A 21 -14.81 -13.61 2.45
CA GLU A 21 -15.11 -14.27 3.74
C GLU A 21 -14.37 -13.63 4.92
N GLU A 22 -13.09 -13.28 4.77
CA GLU A 22 -12.30 -12.66 5.84
C GLU A 22 -12.76 -11.22 6.14
N ILE A 23 -13.19 -10.45 5.13
CA ILE A 23 -13.79 -9.11 5.30
C ILE A 23 -15.16 -9.19 5.99
N GLN A 24 -15.97 -10.22 5.67
CA GLN A 24 -17.28 -10.42 6.27
C GLN A 24 -17.22 -10.97 7.71
N ARG A 25 -16.04 -11.39 8.17
CA ARG A 25 -15.86 -11.90 9.53
C ARG A 25 -16.02 -10.78 10.57
N ARG A 26 -16.70 -11.09 11.67
CA ARG A 26 -16.90 -10.17 12.81
C ARG A 26 -15.54 -9.65 13.32
N ALA A 27 -15.46 -8.34 13.57
CA ALA A 27 -14.26 -7.76 14.20
C ALA A 27 -14.07 -8.26 15.65
N PHE A 28 -15.17 -8.51 16.37
CA PHE A 28 -15.17 -8.94 17.76
C PHE A 28 -15.98 -10.23 17.96
N ALA A 29 -15.57 -11.05 18.93
CA ALA A 29 -16.26 -12.30 19.27
C ALA A 29 -17.58 -12.06 20.01
N ALA A 30 -17.78 -10.88 20.61
CA ALA A 30 -18.97 -10.49 21.36
C ALA A 30 -19.42 -9.08 20.97
N GLU A 31 -20.68 -8.76 21.29
CA GLU A 31 -21.22 -7.40 21.22
C GLU A 31 -20.52 -6.52 22.25
N MET A 32 -20.22 -5.27 21.88
CA MET A 32 -19.49 -4.36 22.75
C MET A 32 -20.28 -3.06 22.93
N PRO A 33 -20.40 -2.56 24.18
CA PRO A 33 -21.05 -1.29 24.43
C PRO A 33 -20.25 -0.13 23.83
N PRO A 34 -20.90 0.88 23.21
CA PRO A 34 -20.20 2.04 22.70
C PRO A 34 -19.58 2.85 23.85
N PRO A 35 -18.43 3.51 23.62
CA PRO A 35 -17.87 4.45 24.58
C PRO A 35 -18.75 5.70 24.64
N LEU A 36 -19.68 5.73 25.59
CA LEU A 36 -20.58 6.86 25.81
C LEU A 36 -20.00 7.85 26.82
N SER A 37 -20.34 9.14 26.67
CA SER A 37 -20.08 10.16 27.71
C SER A 37 -20.81 9.80 29.01
N MET A 38 -20.35 10.33 30.14
CA MET A 38 -21.01 10.06 31.43
C MET A 38 -22.46 10.51 31.45
N GLU A 39 -22.78 11.63 30.81
CA GLU A 39 -24.14 12.16 30.71
C GLU A 39 -25.08 11.14 30.04
N PHE A 40 -24.62 10.49 28.97
CA PHE A 40 -25.39 9.45 28.29
C PHE A 40 -25.42 8.14 29.08
N GLN A 41 -24.32 7.77 29.75
CA GLN A 41 -24.31 6.61 30.64
C GLN A 41 -25.30 6.78 31.80
N GLN A 42 -25.33 7.96 32.43
CA GLN A 42 -26.27 8.31 33.50
C GLN A 42 -27.71 8.28 32.99
N ALA A 43 -27.99 8.93 31.85
CA ALA A 43 -29.32 8.88 31.24
C ALA A 43 -29.79 7.45 30.95
N LEU A 44 -28.89 6.55 30.53
CA LEU A 44 -29.21 5.15 30.25
C LEU A 44 -29.30 4.28 31.52
N SER A 45 -28.51 4.54 32.55
CA SER A 45 -28.59 3.82 33.84
C SER A 45 -29.82 4.22 34.64
N ASP A 46 -30.20 5.50 34.59
CA ASP A 46 -31.36 6.05 35.31
C ASP A 46 -32.69 5.59 34.70
N ALA A 47 -32.67 5.15 33.44
CA ALA A 47 -33.80 4.47 32.81
C ALA A 47 -34.20 3.15 33.51
N GLY A 48 -33.32 2.60 34.36
CA GLY A 48 -33.61 1.45 35.22
C GLY A 48 -34.27 1.79 36.56
N ASN A 49 -34.23 3.05 37.04
CA ASN A 49 -34.65 3.35 38.43
C ASN A 49 -35.22 4.75 38.72
N VAL A 50 -35.45 5.65 37.75
CA VAL A 50 -36.02 6.98 38.06
C VAL A 50 -37.19 7.33 37.15
N VAL A 51 -38.37 7.38 37.76
CA VAL A 51 -39.51 8.17 37.30
C VAL A 51 -39.09 9.65 37.33
N THR A 52 -38.54 10.17 36.24
CA THR A 52 -38.31 11.61 36.11
C THR A 52 -39.61 12.30 35.72
N ALA A 53 -39.90 13.40 36.41
CA ALA A 53 -41.08 14.21 36.20
C ALA A 53 -41.15 14.69 34.73
N LYS A 54 -42.32 14.52 34.11
CA LYS A 54 -42.66 14.85 32.71
C LYS A 54 -42.05 13.96 31.62
N GLY A 55 -42.37 12.67 31.64
CA GLY A 55 -42.85 11.91 30.46
C GLY A 55 -41.95 11.66 29.25
N THR A 56 -40.80 12.31 29.10
CA THR A 56 -39.81 12.02 28.05
C THR A 56 -38.93 10.85 28.50
N LYS A 57 -38.92 9.76 27.73
CA LYS A 57 -38.02 8.63 28.00
C LYS A 57 -36.58 9.13 27.90
N ALA A 58 -35.68 8.65 28.75
CA ALA A 58 -34.28 9.10 28.78
C ALA A 58 -33.60 9.06 27.40
N MET A 59 -34.00 8.14 26.52
CA MET A 59 -33.51 8.09 25.13
C MET A 59 -33.97 9.24 24.25
N ASP A 60 -35.15 9.80 24.47
CA ASP A 60 -35.64 10.96 23.73
C ASP A 60 -34.87 12.23 24.11
N ALA A 61 -34.44 12.33 25.38
CA ALA A 61 -33.56 13.40 25.84
C ALA A 61 -32.16 13.33 25.18
N VAL A 62 -31.57 12.13 25.13
CA VAL A 62 -30.28 11.91 24.45
C VAL A 62 -30.38 12.18 22.95
N ARG A 63 -31.42 11.71 22.26
CA ARG A 63 -31.67 12.02 20.84
C ARG A 63 -31.84 13.52 20.63
N GLY A 64 -32.56 14.21 21.52
CA GLY A 64 -32.72 15.66 21.47
C GLY A 64 -31.40 16.41 21.61
N ALA A 65 -30.52 15.98 22.52
CA ALA A 65 -29.19 16.56 22.70
C ALA A 65 -28.31 16.38 21.45
N ILE A 66 -28.24 15.16 20.91
CA ILE A 66 -27.49 14.86 19.68
C ILE A 66 -28.05 15.63 18.49
N ALA A 67 -29.38 15.67 18.33
CA ALA A 67 -30.02 16.39 17.23
C ALA A 67 -29.72 17.89 17.28
N THR A 68 -29.72 18.47 18.48
CA THR A 68 -29.36 19.88 18.70
C THR A 68 -27.90 20.13 18.32
N GLN A 69 -26.99 19.25 18.72
CA GLN A 69 -25.55 19.36 18.40
C GLN A 69 -25.26 19.20 16.91
N LEU A 70 -25.98 18.32 16.21
CA LEU A 70 -25.86 18.08 14.78
C LEU A 70 -26.66 19.06 13.90
N GLY A 71 -27.47 19.93 14.51
CA GLY A 71 -28.33 20.87 13.77
C GLY A 71 -29.44 20.18 12.96
N ILE A 72 -29.92 19.02 13.40
CA ILE A 72 -30.95 18.22 12.71
C ILE A 72 -32.25 18.15 13.54
N ALA A 73 -33.35 17.79 12.90
CA ALA A 73 -34.61 17.56 13.61
C ALA A 73 -34.50 16.31 14.51
N PRO A 74 -34.99 16.34 15.77
CA PRO A 74 -34.93 15.18 16.69
C PRO A 74 -35.56 13.90 16.13
N GLY A 75 -36.60 14.03 15.30
CA GLY A 75 -37.24 12.91 14.61
C GLY A 75 -36.32 12.14 13.65
N ALA A 76 -35.25 12.78 13.15
CA ALA A 76 -34.25 12.11 12.32
C ALA A 76 -33.46 11.03 13.10
N LEU A 77 -33.47 11.08 14.44
CA LEU A 77 -32.80 10.14 15.33
C LEU A 77 -33.76 9.19 16.05
N GLU A 78 -35.03 9.11 15.65
CA GLU A 78 -36.04 8.25 16.32
C GLU A 78 -35.62 6.77 16.38
N ARG A 79 -34.85 6.32 15.38
CA ARG A 79 -34.33 4.95 15.29
C ARG A 79 -32.99 4.74 16.01
N LEU A 80 -32.34 5.80 16.49
CA LEU A 80 -31.09 5.69 17.25
C LEU A 80 -31.41 5.16 18.65
N ASP A 81 -30.89 3.99 19.00
CA ASP A 81 -31.04 3.38 20.31
C ASP A 81 -29.66 2.99 20.83
N LEU A 82 -29.14 3.76 21.79
CA LEU A 82 -27.81 3.52 22.38
C LEU A 82 -27.80 2.35 23.37
N GLY A 83 -28.97 1.83 23.75
CA GLY A 83 -29.13 0.59 24.52
C GLY A 83 -29.11 -0.66 23.64
N ARG A 84 -29.20 -0.51 22.31
CA ARG A 84 -28.97 -1.58 21.33
C ARG A 84 -27.58 -1.43 20.74
N PHE A 85 -26.67 -2.28 21.20
CA PHE A 85 -25.28 -2.22 20.80
C PHE A 85 -25.16 -2.49 19.30
N ILE A 86 -24.62 -1.53 18.56
CA ILE A 86 -24.27 -1.73 17.15
C ILE A 86 -23.12 -2.73 17.12
N GLY A 87 -23.41 -3.92 16.60
CA GLY A 87 -22.43 -4.98 16.40
C GLY A 87 -23.00 -6.07 15.49
N PRO A 88 -22.15 -6.77 14.72
CA PRO A 88 -20.70 -6.68 14.70
C PRO A 88 -20.21 -5.64 13.68
N PHE A 89 -19.32 -4.74 14.11
CA PHE A 89 -18.55 -3.91 13.19
C PHE A 89 -17.71 -4.82 12.27
N ARG A 90 -17.72 -4.54 10.96
CA ARG A 90 -16.83 -5.20 10.01
C ARG A 90 -15.41 -4.68 10.23
N ARG A 91 -14.41 -5.50 9.90
CA ARG A 91 -13.01 -5.06 9.95
C ARG A 91 -12.80 -3.99 8.89
N CYS A 92 -12.25 -2.83 9.27
CA CYS A 92 -11.74 -1.85 8.32
C CYS A 92 -10.37 -2.35 7.87
N VAL A 93 -10.30 -2.87 6.66
CA VAL A 93 -9.06 -3.24 6.00
C VAL A 93 -9.12 -2.66 4.60
N ASP A 94 -8.07 -1.92 4.22
CA ASP A 94 -7.90 -1.53 2.84
C ASP A 94 -7.55 -2.77 2.05
N VAL A 95 -8.40 -3.07 1.07
CA VAL A 95 -8.23 -4.22 0.20
C VAL A 95 -8.24 -3.71 -1.22
N PHE A 96 -7.11 -3.84 -1.90
CA PHE A 96 -7.06 -3.61 -3.34
C PHE A 96 -7.66 -4.84 -4.02
N VAL A 97 -8.93 -4.73 -4.40
CA VAL A 97 -9.58 -5.70 -5.28
C VAL A 97 -9.38 -5.20 -6.71
N PRO A 98 -8.65 -5.93 -7.58
CA PRO A 98 -8.68 -5.64 -9.01
C PRO A 98 -10.07 -6.02 -9.52
N GLU A 99 -11.00 -5.06 -9.49
CA GLU A 99 -12.32 -5.19 -10.08
C GLU A 99 -12.29 -4.66 -11.51
N TRP A 100 -12.80 -5.47 -12.45
CA TRP A 100 -13.14 -4.98 -13.77
C TRP A 100 -14.36 -4.07 -13.64
N HIS A 101 -14.12 -2.78 -13.49
CA HIS A 101 -15.16 -1.78 -13.66
C HIS A 101 -15.26 -1.39 -15.13
N LEU A 102 -16.46 -1.50 -15.68
CA LEU A 102 -16.80 -0.77 -16.89
C LEU A 102 -16.79 0.71 -16.52
N VAL A 103 -15.71 1.40 -16.86
CA VAL A 103 -15.64 2.86 -16.77
C VAL A 103 -16.48 3.42 -17.91
N VAL A 104 -17.69 3.86 -17.58
CA VAL A 104 -18.58 4.54 -18.54
C VAL A 104 -18.33 6.05 -18.53
N ASP A 105 -17.59 6.56 -17.54
CA ASP A 105 -17.36 8.01 -17.36
C ASP A 105 -15.90 8.30 -16.99
N THR A 106 -15.30 9.26 -17.70
CA THR A 106 -13.91 9.70 -17.52
C THR A 106 -13.92 11.03 -16.76
N PRO A 107 -13.09 11.25 -15.72
CA PRO A 107 -13.06 12.53 -15.02
C PRO A 107 -12.57 13.64 -15.94
N ASP A 108 -13.32 14.73 -16.00
CA ASP A 108 -12.98 15.96 -16.72
C ASP A 108 -11.68 16.56 -16.16
N ILE A 109 -10.56 16.41 -16.90
CA ILE A 109 -9.31 17.11 -16.60
C ILE A 109 -9.27 18.40 -17.43
N THR A 110 -9.27 19.54 -16.74
CA THR A 110 -8.99 20.84 -17.35
C THR A 110 -7.62 21.35 -16.89
N PHE A 111 -6.81 21.87 -17.82
CA PHE A 111 -5.58 22.60 -17.49
C PHE A 111 -5.49 23.89 -18.30
N ARG A 112 -4.89 24.92 -17.68
CA ARG A 112 -4.60 26.24 -18.27
C ARG A 112 -3.09 26.39 -18.39
N VAL A 113 -2.61 26.95 -19.49
CA VAL A 113 -1.20 27.34 -19.63
C VAL A 113 -1.12 28.85 -19.74
N THR A 114 -0.36 29.46 -18.83
CA THR A 114 -0.02 30.88 -18.86
C THR A 114 1.47 31.06 -19.12
N GLN A 115 1.83 32.08 -19.88
CA GLN A 115 3.20 32.47 -20.20
C GLN A 115 3.22 33.97 -20.44
N ASP A 116 4.20 34.67 -19.86
CA ASP A 116 4.50 36.07 -20.22
C ASP A 116 5.17 36.08 -21.61
N THR A 117 4.37 36.45 -22.61
CA THR A 117 4.75 36.44 -24.03
C THR A 117 5.35 37.75 -24.51
N ASN A 118 5.18 38.83 -23.75
CA ASN A 118 5.56 40.17 -24.17
C ASN A 118 6.68 40.78 -23.27
N GLY A 119 7.04 40.10 -22.17
CA GLY A 119 8.10 40.48 -21.25
C GLY A 119 7.73 41.62 -20.30
N ASP A 120 6.44 41.89 -20.09
CA ASP A 120 5.95 42.95 -19.20
C ASP A 120 5.76 42.49 -17.74
N GLY A 121 6.01 41.21 -17.46
CA GLY A 121 5.87 40.60 -16.14
C GLY A 121 4.45 40.13 -15.81
N VAL A 122 3.50 40.24 -16.74
CA VAL A 122 2.14 39.70 -16.63
C VAL A 122 2.04 38.42 -17.46
N GLU A 123 1.64 37.32 -16.82
CA GLU A 123 1.44 36.09 -17.58
C GLU A 123 0.16 36.16 -18.43
N GLU A 124 0.28 36.01 -19.74
CA GLU A 124 -0.88 35.82 -20.62
C GLU A 124 -1.30 34.36 -20.69
N THR A 125 -2.60 34.13 -20.87
CA THR A 125 -3.07 32.77 -21.14
C THR A 125 -2.78 32.41 -22.60
N ILE A 126 -1.80 31.55 -22.80
CA ILE A 126 -1.44 31.03 -24.12
C ILE A 126 -2.23 29.76 -24.48
N TYR A 127 -2.83 29.12 -23.47
CA TYR A 127 -3.74 27.99 -23.66
C TYR A 127 -4.89 28.07 -22.65
N SER A 128 -6.10 28.30 -23.15
CA SER A 128 -7.36 28.26 -22.39
C SER A 128 -8.40 27.39 -23.10
N GLU A 129 -9.44 27.00 -22.36
CA GLU A 129 -10.62 26.26 -22.82
C GLU A 129 -11.06 26.66 -24.25
N GLY A 130 -11.17 25.65 -25.13
CA GLY A 130 -11.56 25.86 -26.53
C GLY A 130 -11.19 24.72 -27.49
N TYR A 131 -10.29 23.81 -27.11
CA TYR A 131 -9.86 22.67 -27.95
C TYR A 131 -10.50 21.32 -27.59
N PHE A 132 -11.36 21.29 -26.57
CA PHE A 132 -12.26 20.18 -26.27
C PHE A 132 -13.71 20.66 -26.41
N ASP A 133 -14.59 19.82 -26.97
CA ASP A 133 -15.96 20.16 -27.38
C ASP A 133 -16.96 20.36 -26.22
N VAL A 134 -16.53 20.36 -24.96
CA VAL A 134 -17.43 20.37 -23.80
C VAL A 134 -17.11 21.52 -22.86
N ARG A 135 -18.09 22.40 -22.63
CA ARG A 135 -18.02 23.53 -21.70
C ARG A 135 -18.71 23.16 -20.40
N TRP A 136 -18.01 23.28 -19.27
CA TRP A 136 -18.57 23.00 -17.93
C TRP A 136 -19.74 23.92 -17.54
N ASN A 137 -19.92 25.05 -18.23
CA ASN A 137 -21.00 26.01 -18.03
C ASN A 137 -22.12 25.94 -19.07
N ALA A 138 -22.09 24.95 -19.99
CA ALA A 138 -23.28 24.62 -20.76
C ALA A 138 -24.36 24.10 -19.78
N GLY A 139 -25.64 24.13 -20.18
CA GLY A 139 -26.73 23.55 -19.39
C GLY A 139 -26.56 22.03 -19.18
N PRO A 140 -27.63 21.24 -19.01
CA PRO A 140 -27.50 19.79 -18.94
C PRO A 140 -26.66 19.27 -20.11
N VAL A 141 -25.43 18.85 -19.82
CA VAL A 141 -24.48 18.37 -20.82
C VAL A 141 -24.95 16.97 -21.18
N PRO A 142 -25.31 16.69 -22.46
CA PRO A 142 -25.65 15.33 -22.87
C PRO A 142 -24.42 14.44 -22.71
N ASP A 143 -24.63 13.15 -22.41
CA ASP A 143 -23.56 12.16 -22.23
C ASP A 143 -22.50 12.29 -23.34
N VAL A 144 -21.26 12.57 -22.94
CA VAL A 144 -20.14 12.74 -23.86
C VAL A 144 -19.59 11.36 -24.17
N THR A 145 -19.76 10.89 -25.41
CA THR A 145 -19.13 9.64 -25.85
C THR A 145 -17.67 9.91 -26.21
N LEU A 146 -16.76 9.56 -25.31
CA LEU A 146 -15.33 9.51 -25.62
C LEU A 146 -15.04 8.31 -26.51
N VAL A 147 -14.83 8.55 -27.79
CA VAL A 147 -14.34 7.54 -28.73
C VAL A 147 -12.83 7.55 -28.67
N ALA A 148 -12.26 6.57 -27.95
CA ALA A 148 -10.84 6.29 -28.06
C ALA A 148 -10.50 6.07 -29.53
N SER A 149 -9.49 6.78 -30.04
CA SER A 149 -8.99 6.55 -31.40
C SER A 149 -8.72 5.06 -31.61
N SER A 150 -8.89 4.56 -32.83
CA SER A 150 -8.41 3.21 -33.18
C SER A 150 -6.89 3.05 -32.95
N ALA A 151 -6.18 4.17 -32.76
CA ALA A 151 -4.77 4.22 -32.39
C ALA A 151 -4.51 4.25 -30.86
N ALA A 152 -5.53 4.40 -30.01
CA ALA A 152 -5.39 4.48 -28.56
C ALA A 152 -4.95 3.13 -27.96
N ARG A 153 -4.12 3.19 -26.92
CA ARG A 153 -3.47 2.02 -26.32
C ARG A 153 -3.74 2.01 -24.82
N GLU A 154 -4.19 0.87 -24.31
CA GLU A 154 -4.09 0.54 -22.91
C GLU A 154 -2.66 0.04 -22.66
N SER A 155 -1.93 0.70 -21.77
CA SER A 155 -0.70 0.13 -21.23
C SER A 155 -0.48 0.66 -19.82
N HIS A 156 -0.10 -0.22 -18.90
CA HIS A 156 0.24 0.16 -17.53
C HIS A 156 1.49 1.06 -17.45
N LEU A 157 2.29 1.13 -18.53
CA LEU A 157 3.55 1.85 -18.63
C LEU A 157 3.76 2.31 -20.09
N CYS A 158 3.94 3.61 -20.31
CA CYS A 158 4.34 4.09 -21.64
C CYS A 158 5.81 3.76 -21.95
N ASP A 159 6.62 3.50 -20.93
CA ASP A 159 8.05 3.26 -21.07
C ASP A 159 8.40 1.76 -21.00
N THR A 160 9.22 1.32 -21.94
CA THR A 160 9.87 0.00 -21.94
C THR A 160 11.38 0.21 -22.05
N PRO A 161 12.21 -0.68 -21.48
CA PRO A 161 13.65 -0.51 -21.59
C PRO A 161 14.09 -0.73 -23.04
N GLY A 162 15.01 0.11 -23.52
CA GLY A 162 15.73 -0.18 -24.76
C GLY A 162 16.63 -1.40 -24.56
N VAL A 163 16.25 -2.55 -25.12
CA VAL A 163 16.99 -3.81 -24.96
C VAL A 163 18.08 -3.93 -26.04
N PRO A 164 19.38 -3.84 -25.70
CA PRO A 164 20.47 -3.86 -26.69
C PRO A 164 20.83 -5.29 -27.09
N CYS A 165 19.98 -5.92 -27.91
CA CYS A 165 20.18 -7.32 -28.27
C CYS A 165 21.40 -7.59 -29.15
N LYS A 166 22.06 -8.70 -28.80
CA LYS A 166 23.17 -9.32 -29.54
C LYS A 166 22.75 -10.72 -30.00
N ASP A 167 23.64 -11.43 -30.69
CA ASP A 167 23.41 -12.79 -31.20
C ASP A 167 23.49 -13.88 -30.10
N VAL A 168 23.19 -13.56 -28.84
CA VAL A 168 23.21 -14.47 -27.70
C VAL A 168 21.96 -14.31 -26.84
N PRO A 169 21.45 -15.40 -26.23
CA PRO A 169 20.29 -15.30 -25.37
C PRO A 169 20.68 -14.70 -24.01
N GLU A 170 20.04 -13.59 -23.62
CA GLU A 170 20.36 -12.88 -22.38
C GLU A 170 19.13 -12.27 -21.72
N LEU A 171 19.02 -12.37 -20.39
CA LEU A 171 18.10 -11.58 -19.57
C LEU A 171 18.81 -10.28 -19.15
N LEU A 172 18.22 -9.13 -19.48
CA LEU A 172 18.91 -7.85 -19.38
C LEU A 172 18.23 -6.86 -18.42
N PHE A 173 16.90 -6.91 -18.27
CA PHE A 173 16.18 -6.00 -17.38
C PHE A 173 15.08 -6.70 -16.57
N ALA A 174 14.82 -6.18 -15.38
CA ALA A 174 13.58 -6.38 -14.63
C ALA A 174 12.88 -5.02 -14.52
N GLY A 175 11.68 -4.90 -15.07
CA GLY A 175 11.06 -3.60 -15.31
C GLY A 175 12.00 -2.72 -16.14
N LEU A 176 12.30 -1.53 -15.62
CA LEU A 176 13.25 -0.59 -16.22
C LEU A 176 14.68 -0.72 -15.64
N MET A 177 14.90 -1.60 -14.66
CA MET A 177 16.21 -1.73 -14.00
C MET A 177 17.13 -2.70 -14.77
N PRO A 178 18.35 -2.29 -15.16
CA PRO A 178 19.31 -3.18 -15.79
C PRO A 178 19.84 -4.24 -14.81
N LEU A 179 19.73 -5.52 -15.16
CA LEU A 179 20.15 -6.66 -14.33
C LEU A 179 21.64 -6.98 -14.46
N THR A 180 22.26 -6.59 -15.57
CA THR A 180 23.68 -6.90 -15.89
C THR A 180 24.65 -5.79 -15.51
N ASN A 181 24.15 -4.64 -15.06
CA ASN A 181 25.00 -3.54 -14.63
C ASN A 181 25.29 -3.62 -13.12
N PRO A 182 26.55 -3.87 -12.71
CA PRO A 182 26.92 -4.04 -11.31
C PRO A 182 26.81 -2.75 -10.48
N ALA A 183 26.52 -1.60 -11.10
CA ALA A 183 26.18 -0.37 -10.38
C ALA A 183 24.75 -0.36 -9.83
N TYR A 184 23.84 -1.18 -10.40
CA TYR A 184 22.42 -1.23 -10.03
C TYR A 184 22.05 -2.51 -9.27
N VAL A 185 22.58 -3.65 -9.69
CA VAL A 185 22.26 -4.96 -9.09
C VAL A 185 23.56 -5.69 -8.77
N ASN A 186 23.63 -6.31 -7.59
CA ASN A 186 24.74 -7.19 -7.26
C ASN A 186 24.54 -8.57 -7.93
N PRO A 187 25.41 -8.98 -8.86
CA PRO A 187 25.23 -10.23 -9.60
C PRO A 187 25.35 -11.49 -8.73
N ALA A 188 25.99 -11.40 -7.55
CA ALA A 188 26.22 -12.56 -6.70
C ALA A 188 24.98 -12.95 -5.88
N ASP A 189 24.26 -11.97 -5.34
CA ASP A 189 23.14 -12.17 -4.43
C ASP A 189 21.79 -11.67 -4.99
N GLY A 190 21.80 -10.86 -6.05
CA GLY A 190 20.60 -10.43 -6.78
C GLY A 190 19.86 -9.25 -6.16
N TYR A 191 20.47 -8.53 -5.22
CA TYR A 191 19.88 -7.33 -4.62
C TYR A 191 20.11 -6.09 -5.49
N ALA A 192 19.13 -5.18 -5.49
CA ALA A 192 19.32 -3.81 -5.95
C ALA A 192 20.19 -3.03 -4.95
N LEU A 193 21.09 -2.18 -5.48
CA LEU A 193 22.19 -1.56 -4.73
C LEU A 193 21.97 -0.09 -4.35
N ARG A 194 21.01 0.59 -4.98
CA ARG A 194 20.83 2.05 -4.86
C ARG A 194 19.54 2.47 -4.14
N PRO A 195 18.40 1.77 -4.32
CA PRO A 195 17.16 2.11 -3.63
C PRO A 195 17.22 1.75 -2.14
N ASN A 196 16.55 2.52 -1.27
CA ASN A 196 16.36 2.17 0.15
C ASN A 196 17.68 1.86 0.88
N ARG A 197 18.70 2.72 0.71
CA ARG A 197 20.02 2.50 1.32
C ARG A 197 19.99 2.70 2.85
N PRO A 198 20.84 2.00 3.61
CA PRO A 198 20.99 2.28 5.03
C PRO A 198 21.40 3.73 5.31
N LYS A 199 21.02 4.27 6.47
CA LYS A 199 21.39 5.62 6.95
C LYS A 199 22.14 5.57 8.30
N PRO A 200 23.35 5.00 8.35
CA PRO A 200 24.20 5.11 9.55
C PRO A 200 24.68 6.55 9.73
N ALA A 201 25.32 6.85 10.87
CA ALA A 201 25.92 8.16 11.14
C ALA A 201 27.09 8.56 10.20
N GLY A 202 27.49 7.68 9.29
CA GLY A 202 28.57 7.88 8.31
C GLY A 202 28.11 7.73 6.85
N PRO A 203 29.04 7.47 5.91
CA PRO A 203 28.70 7.26 4.51
C PRO A 203 27.66 6.14 4.34
N ARG A 204 26.63 6.38 3.51
CA ARG A 204 25.62 5.35 3.22
C ARG A 204 26.31 4.18 2.49
N PRO A 205 26.25 2.94 2.97
CA PRO A 205 26.71 1.79 2.18
C PRO A 205 25.75 1.55 0.99
N PRO A 206 26.11 0.68 0.03
CA PRO A 206 25.17 0.14 -0.93
C PRO A 206 23.97 -0.52 -0.23
N ALA A 207 22.83 -0.50 -0.88
CA ALA A 207 21.63 -1.17 -0.40
C ALA A 207 21.73 -2.70 -0.54
N ARG A 208 20.81 -3.38 0.12
CA ARG A 208 20.42 -4.75 -0.17
C ARG A 208 18.90 -4.79 -0.27
N THR A 209 18.41 -4.23 -1.37
CA THR A 209 16.99 -4.02 -1.62
C THR A 209 16.46 -5.15 -2.50
N PRO A 210 15.56 -6.01 -1.98
CA PRO A 210 14.99 -7.09 -2.78
C PRO A 210 13.92 -6.56 -3.73
N PHE A 211 13.59 -7.35 -4.75
CA PHE A 211 12.47 -7.11 -5.63
C PHE A 211 11.16 -7.67 -5.04
N LEU A 212 10.01 -7.13 -5.44
CA LEU A 212 8.70 -7.68 -5.11
C LEU A 212 7.69 -7.57 -6.24
N GLY A 213 6.58 -8.28 -6.08
CA GLY A 213 5.42 -8.27 -6.95
C GLY A 213 5.67 -9.01 -8.25
N THR A 214 5.10 -8.51 -9.33
CA THR A 214 5.31 -9.03 -10.67
C THR A 214 6.45 -8.27 -11.34
N LEU A 215 7.44 -9.00 -11.87
CA LEU A 215 8.57 -8.43 -12.61
C LEU A 215 8.41 -8.72 -14.10
N GLN A 216 8.31 -7.68 -14.91
CA GLN A 216 8.46 -7.80 -16.36
C GLN A 216 9.93 -8.01 -16.70
N LEU A 217 10.30 -9.18 -17.19
CA LEU A 217 11.66 -9.51 -17.58
C LEU A 217 11.85 -9.26 -19.08
N TYR A 218 12.90 -8.52 -19.42
CA TYR A 218 13.23 -8.18 -20.80
C TYR A 218 14.60 -8.75 -21.18
N GLY A 219 14.75 -9.10 -22.45
CA GLY A 219 15.98 -9.70 -22.93
C GLY A 219 15.95 -10.11 -24.39
N CYS A 220 16.88 -10.96 -24.75
CA CYS A 220 17.18 -11.33 -26.13
C CYS A 220 17.02 -12.82 -26.33
N VAL A 221 16.23 -13.18 -27.34
CA VAL A 221 15.97 -14.59 -27.71
C VAL A 221 16.03 -14.80 -29.22
N ASN A 222 16.14 -13.72 -30.01
CA ASN A 222 16.25 -13.78 -31.45
C ASN A 222 17.70 -14.09 -31.85
N VAL A 223 18.07 -15.35 -31.73
CA VAL A 223 19.38 -15.89 -32.13
C VAL A 223 19.21 -16.83 -33.31
N PRO A 224 20.26 -17.09 -34.12
CA PRO A 224 20.14 -17.94 -35.29
C PRO A 224 19.51 -19.32 -34.98
N ASN A 225 18.51 -19.71 -35.78
CA ASN A 225 17.72 -20.94 -35.65
C ASN A 225 16.81 -21.06 -34.41
N ALA A 226 16.72 -20.04 -33.55
CA ALA A 226 15.75 -20.05 -32.46
C ALA A 226 14.34 -19.78 -32.98
N ALA A 227 13.41 -20.67 -32.62
CA ALA A 227 11.97 -20.53 -32.88
C ALA A 227 11.18 -20.44 -31.57
N PHE A 228 11.72 -20.99 -30.49
CA PHE A 228 11.12 -20.96 -29.15
C PHE A 228 12.16 -20.59 -28.11
N TYR A 229 11.70 -20.06 -26.99
CA TYR A 229 12.52 -19.81 -25.80
C TYR A 229 11.75 -20.23 -24.55
N ARG A 230 12.47 -20.46 -23.45
CA ARG A 230 11.90 -20.62 -22.13
C ARG A 230 12.80 -20.03 -21.07
N VAL A 231 12.20 -19.56 -19.99
CA VAL A 231 12.93 -19.10 -18.81
C VAL A 231 13.10 -20.27 -17.86
N MET A 232 14.34 -20.56 -17.49
CA MET A 232 14.70 -21.61 -16.55
C MET A 232 14.96 -20.97 -15.19
N LEU A 233 14.31 -21.48 -14.15
CA LEU A 233 14.37 -21.01 -12.77
C LEU A 233 15.07 -22.04 -11.88
N SER A 234 15.90 -21.56 -10.96
CA SER A 234 16.48 -22.34 -9.87
C SER A 234 16.24 -21.62 -8.54
N GLY A 235 15.69 -22.36 -7.57
CA GLY A 235 15.56 -21.91 -6.17
C GLY A 235 16.60 -22.53 -5.23
N ASP A 236 17.51 -23.36 -5.76
CA ASP A 236 18.51 -24.13 -5.01
C ASP A 236 19.95 -23.69 -5.36
N ASN A 237 20.11 -22.40 -5.64
CA ASN A 237 21.38 -21.76 -6.00
C ASN A 237 22.11 -22.44 -7.18
N GLY A 238 21.34 -22.93 -8.15
CA GLY A 238 21.83 -23.45 -9.43
C GLY A 238 22.06 -24.95 -9.48
N ALA A 239 21.73 -25.69 -8.41
CA ALA A 239 21.86 -27.15 -8.40
C ALA A 239 20.88 -27.82 -9.38
N SER A 240 19.67 -27.28 -9.53
CA SER A 240 18.69 -27.72 -10.52
C SER A 240 17.98 -26.53 -11.15
N PHE A 241 17.57 -26.71 -12.41
CA PHE A 241 16.79 -25.72 -13.15
C PHE A 241 15.54 -26.36 -13.72
N ALA A 242 14.39 -25.71 -13.51
CA ALA A 242 13.11 -26.09 -14.09
C ALA A 242 12.55 -24.95 -14.94
N PRO A 243 11.82 -25.24 -16.02
CA PRO A 243 11.17 -24.20 -16.80
C PRO A 243 10.07 -23.52 -15.97
N VAL A 244 9.93 -22.20 -16.13
CA VAL A 244 8.74 -21.48 -15.66
C VAL A 244 7.58 -21.81 -16.60
N THR A 245 6.45 -22.23 -16.03
CA THR A 245 5.27 -22.68 -16.78
C THR A 245 3.99 -21.99 -16.29
N GLY A 246 2.93 -22.04 -17.11
CA GLY A 246 1.59 -21.58 -16.71
C GLY A 246 1.44 -20.06 -16.60
N LEU A 247 2.30 -19.28 -17.26
CA LEU A 247 2.19 -17.84 -17.35
C LEU A 247 1.82 -17.42 -18.78
N ASP A 248 0.97 -16.41 -18.88
CA ASP A 248 0.54 -15.78 -20.12
C ASP A 248 0.33 -14.28 -19.92
N TRP A 249 0.50 -13.52 -20.99
CA TRP A 249 0.29 -12.07 -21.01
C TRP A 249 -0.06 -11.61 -22.42
N ASN A 250 -0.47 -10.36 -22.57
CA ASN A 250 -0.76 -9.76 -23.87
C ASN A 250 0.36 -8.82 -24.32
N ILE A 251 0.63 -8.84 -25.62
CA ILE A 251 1.42 -7.82 -26.32
C ILE A 251 0.54 -7.13 -27.38
N TYR A 252 0.85 -5.88 -27.69
CA TYR A 252 0.01 -5.00 -28.49
C TYR A 252 0.75 -4.54 -29.75
N PRO A 253 0.25 -4.83 -30.97
CA PRO A 253 0.88 -4.38 -32.20
C PRO A 253 0.97 -2.84 -32.30
N VAL A 254 2.06 -2.34 -32.88
CA VAL A 254 2.35 -0.90 -33.10
C VAL A 254 2.53 -0.63 -34.60
N PRO A 255 1.82 0.30 -35.29
CA PRO A 255 0.70 1.17 -34.99
C PRO A 255 -0.33 0.75 -33.97
N ALA A 256 -1.02 -0.29 -34.40
CA ALA A 256 -2.36 -0.70 -34.02
C ALA A 256 -2.61 -2.15 -34.37
N GLY A 257 -3.47 -2.79 -33.59
CA GLY A 257 -3.90 -4.16 -33.79
C GLY A 257 -4.61 -4.69 -32.55
N ALA A 258 -5.25 -5.85 -32.68
CA ALA A 258 -5.80 -6.56 -31.53
C ALA A 258 -4.67 -7.05 -30.60
N PRO A 259 -4.91 -7.16 -29.29
CA PRO A 259 -3.96 -7.78 -28.38
C PRO A 259 -3.62 -9.19 -28.84
N GLN A 260 -2.33 -9.52 -28.84
CA GLN A 260 -1.83 -10.85 -29.15
C GLN A 260 -1.40 -11.53 -27.84
N PRO A 261 -2.00 -12.67 -27.47
CA PRO A 261 -1.58 -13.40 -26.30
C PRO A 261 -0.22 -14.08 -26.55
N VAL A 262 0.65 -14.01 -25.56
CA VAL A 262 1.90 -14.76 -25.47
C VAL A 262 1.70 -15.83 -24.40
N MET A 263 1.77 -17.09 -24.81
CA MET A 263 1.51 -18.23 -23.94
C MET A 263 2.61 -19.28 -24.11
N ALA A 264 3.02 -19.88 -23.00
CA ALA A 264 3.88 -21.07 -23.04
C ALA A 264 3.06 -22.33 -23.31
N ASP A 265 3.72 -23.35 -23.86
CA ASP A 265 3.21 -24.72 -23.80
C ASP A 265 3.39 -25.34 -22.40
N ALA A 266 2.96 -26.60 -22.25
CA ALA A 266 3.07 -27.34 -20.99
C ALA A 266 4.51 -27.54 -20.47
N LEU A 267 5.53 -27.33 -21.32
CA LEU A 267 6.95 -27.45 -20.98
C LEU A 267 7.64 -26.07 -20.84
N GLY A 268 6.88 -24.98 -20.92
CA GLY A 268 7.36 -23.61 -20.72
C GLY A 268 7.90 -22.94 -21.98
N TRP A 269 7.70 -23.50 -23.17
CA TRP A 269 8.20 -22.91 -24.42
C TRP A 269 7.27 -21.82 -24.95
N TYR A 270 7.80 -20.62 -25.06
CA TYR A 270 7.19 -19.45 -25.70
C TYR A 270 7.73 -19.27 -27.13
N PRO A 271 6.92 -18.80 -28.08
CA PRO A 271 7.38 -18.51 -29.43
C PRO A 271 8.32 -17.30 -29.45
N VAL A 272 9.39 -17.36 -30.25
CA VAL A 272 10.23 -16.18 -30.53
C VAL A 272 9.50 -15.28 -31.52
N LEU A 273 9.33 -14.01 -31.16
CA LEU A 273 8.75 -13.01 -32.06
C LEU A 273 9.79 -12.57 -33.10
N ALA A 274 9.42 -12.64 -34.38
CA ALA A 274 10.32 -12.27 -35.48
C ALA A 274 10.71 -10.79 -35.49
N ASN A 275 9.79 -9.90 -35.09
CA ASN A 275 10.04 -8.47 -34.93
C ASN A 275 9.44 -7.98 -33.61
N PRO A 276 10.17 -8.07 -32.47
CA PRO A 276 9.68 -7.63 -31.18
C PRO A 276 9.33 -6.14 -31.13
N ASN A 277 9.98 -5.30 -31.94
CA ASN A 277 9.73 -3.85 -32.01
C ASN A 277 8.41 -3.50 -32.71
N ALA A 278 7.75 -4.48 -33.34
CA ALA A 278 6.39 -4.31 -33.87
C ALA A 278 5.33 -4.40 -32.75
N PHE A 279 5.72 -4.65 -31.51
CA PHE A 279 4.82 -4.85 -30.37
C PHE A 279 5.23 -4.01 -29.17
N HIS A 280 4.25 -3.71 -28.31
CA HIS A 280 4.44 -3.16 -26.98
C HIS A 280 3.87 -4.13 -25.92
N PRO A 281 4.59 -4.44 -24.83
CA PRO A 281 5.98 -4.08 -24.59
C PRO A 281 6.94 -4.87 -25.49
N ALA A 282 7.90 -4.17 -26.12
CA ALA A 282 8.89 -4.80 -27.00
C ALA A 282 9.90 -5.62 -26.17
N ASN A 283 10.30 -6.79 -26.68
CA ASN A 283 11.32 -7.67 -26.06
C ASN A 283 11.00 -8.15 -24.63
N MET A 284 9.75 -8.06 -24.18
CA MET A 284 9.34 -8.68 -22.92
C MET A 284 9.32 -10.20 -23.08
N LEU A 285 10.07 -10.89 -22.23
CA LEU A 285 10.24 -12.35 -22.28
C LEU A 285 9.38 -13.08 -21.26
N LEU A 286 9.08 -12.45 -20.13
CA LEU A 286 8.28 -13.06 -19.07
C LEU A 286 7.63 -11.98 -18.20
N GLU A 287 6.35 -12.12 -17.92
CA GLU A 287 5.70 -11.40 -16.83
C GLU A 287 5.70 -12.31 -15.58
N TRP A 288 6.69 -12.13 -14.71
CA TRP A 288 6.99 -13.10 -13.66
C TRP A 288 6.39 -12.71 -12.30
N PRO A 289 5.32 -13.38 -11.82
CA PRO A 289 4.86 -13.22 -10.44
C PRO A 289 5.90 -13.86 -9.51
N THR A 290 6.59 -13.02 -8.74
CA THR A 290 7.73 -13.49 -7.95
C THR A 290 7.29 -14.29 -6.71
N PRO A 291 8.08 -15.28 -6.25
CA PRO A 291 7.74 -16.07 -5.06
C PRO A 291 7.75 -15.27 -3.75
N SER A 292 7.32 -15.87 -2.63
CA SER A 292 7.18 -15.13 -1.36
C SER A 292 8.48 -14.51 -0.81
N LEU A 293 9.57 -15.27 -0.76
CA LEU A 293 10.86 -14.82 -0.24
C LEU A 293 11.96 -15.75 -0.73
N GLY A 294 13.08 -15.20 -1.20
CA GLY A 294 14.27 -15.99 -1.50
C GLY A 294 15.14 -15.44 -2.61
N LYS A 295 16.27 -16.11 -2.83
CA LYS A 295 17.15 -15.86 -3.97
C LYS A 295 16.80 -16.84 -5.08
N TYR A 296 16.59 -16.32 -6.27
CA TYR A 296 16.28 -17.11 -7.46
C TYR A 296 17.29 -16.85 -8.56
N LEU A 297 17.69 -17.91 -9.24
CA LEU A 297 18.55 -17.82 -10.42
C LEU A 297 17.72 -18.08 -11.67
N LEU A 298 17.83 -17.18 -12.64
CA LEU A 298 17.13 -17.26 -13.92
C LEU A 298 18.15 -17.36 -15.06
N LYS A 299 17.82 -18.13 -16.10
CA LYS A 299 18.55 -18.13 -17.37
C LYS A 299 17.62 -18.48 -18.52
N LEU A 300 18.04 -18.18 -19.74
CA LEU A 300 17.29 -18.56 -20.94
C LEU A 300 17.78 -19.90 -21.50
N ASP A 301 16.83 -20.64 -22.05
CA ASP A 301 17.07 -21.76 -22.95
C ASP A 301 16.32 -21.48 -24.25
N VAL A 302 17.00 -21.62 -25.38
CA VAL A 302 16.46 -21.35 -26.72
C VAL A 302 16.40 -22.63 -27.53
N GLY A 303 15.29 -22.85 -28.21
CA GLY A 303 14.99 -24.07 -28.94
C GLY A 303 14.71 -23.80 -30.42
N ASN A 304 15.00 -24.81 -31.24
CA ASN A 304 14.65 -24.80 -32.66
C ASN A 304 13.13 -24.99 -32.88
N ALA A 305 12.69 -25.07 -34.14
CA ALA A 305 11.28 -25.28 -34.49
C ALA A 305 10.69 -26.60 -33.93
N ALA A 306 11.52 -27.59 -33.63
CA ALA A 306 11.13 -28.84 -32.96
C ALA A 306 11.18 -28.76 -31.43
N LYS A 307 11.43 -27.57 -30.85
CA LYS A 307 11.60 -27.32 -29.41
C LYS A 307 12.74 -28.13 -28.78
N ALA A 308 13.73 -28.52 -29.58
CA ALA A 308 14.99 -29.06 -29.08
C ALA A 308 15.92 -27.89 -28.72
N SER A 309 16.48 -27.92 -27.51
CA SER A 309 17.44 -26.91 -27.05
C SER A 309 18.62 -26.82 -28.03
N LEU A 310 19.01 -25.59 -28.35
CA LEU A 310 20.15 -25.28 -29.20
C LEU A 310 21.48 -25.31 -28.43
N GLY A 311 21.45 -25.45 -27.09
CA GLY A 311 22.66 -25.49 -26.26
C GLY A 311 23.46 -24.18 -26.24
N ILE A 312 22.87 -23.08 -26.69
CA ILE A 312 23.50 -21.75 -26.67
C ILE A 312 23.52 -21.25 -25.22
N ALA A 313 24.69 -20.86 -24.72
CA ALA A 313 24.84 -20.41 -23.35
C ALA A 313 24.13 -19.06 -23.12
N SER A 314 23.28 -19.02 -22.09
CA SER A 314 22.73 -17.79 -21.50
C SER A 314 23.42 -17.53 -20.17
N ASN A 315 23.70 -16.26 -19.88
CA ASN A 315 24.13 -15.86 -18.55
C ASN A 315 23.03 -16.16 -17.52
N THR A 316 23.44 -16.55 -16.31
CA THR A 316 22.55 -16.71 -15.17
C THR A 316 22.42 -15.38 -14.44
N VAL A 317 21.20 -14.96 -14.16
CA VAL A 317 20.88 -13.74 -13.42
C VAL A 317 20.34 -14.11 -12.05
N ALA A 318 20.91 -13.54 -10.99
CA ALA A 318 20.39 -13.65 -9.64
C ALA A 318 19.37 -12.54 -9.37
N ILE A 319 18.23 -12.90 -8.77
CA ILE A 319 17.21 -11.96 -8.30
C ILE A 319 16.86 -12.34 -6.87
N GLN A 320 17.06 -11.41 -5.94
CA GLN A 320 16.52 -11.54 -4.58
C GLN A 320 15.09 -11.01 -4.55
N VAL A 321 14.18 -11.79 -3.99
CA VAL A 321 12.76 -11.46 -3.83
C VAL A 321 12.37 -11.40 -2.35
N ASP A 322 11.50 -10.45 -2.00
CA ASP A 322 10.77 -10.40 -0.74
C ASP A 322 9.37 -9.76 -0.92
N ASN A 323 8.34 -10.59 -0.95
CA ASN A 323 6.93 -10.19 -0.98
C ASN A 323 6.30 -10.15 0.42
N THR A 324 7.09 -10.27 1.49
CA THR A 324 6.57 -10.27 2.86
C THR A 324 6.32 -8.86 3.37
N ALA A 325 5.21 -8.68 4.10
CA ALA A 325 4.92 -7.41 4.78
C ALA A 325 5.63 -7.36 6.15
N PRO A 326 6.02 -6.16 6.62
CA PRO A 326 6.50 -5.99 7.99
C PRO A 326 5.48 -6.45 9.03
N GLN A 327 5.97 -6.96 10.16
CA GLN A 327 5.19 -7.27 11.34
C GLN A 327 5.29 -6.13 12.35
N VAL A 328 4.14 -5.74 12.90
CA VAL A 328 4.01 -4.66 13.87
C VAL A 328 3.16 -5.17 15.04
N ILE A 329 3.72 -5.12 16.24
CA ILE A 329 3.10 -5.62 17.47
C ILE A 329 3.07 -4.49 18.49
N PHE A 330 1.88 -4.09 18.91
CA PHE A 330 1.73 -3.15 20.01
C PHE A 330 2.01 -3.87 21.32
N THR A 331 3.14 -3.55 21.94
CA THR A 331 3.57 -4.19 23.19
C THR A 331 3.06 -3.45 24.41
N ARG A 332 2.77 -2.15 24.27
CA ARG A 332 2.16 -1.33 25.33
C ARG A 332 1.35 -0.20 24.72
N LEU A 333 0.17 0.05 25.27
CA LEU A 333 -0.54 1.32 25.16
C LEU A 333 -1.14 1.60 26.52
N ALA A 334 -0.64 2.61 27.22
CA ALA A 334 -1.06 2.91 28.59
C ALA A 334 -1.09 4.41 28.85
N TRP A 335 -1.90 4.85 29.81
CA TRP A 335 -2.04 6.28 30.12
C TRP A 335 -1.87 6.60 31.61
N LYS A 336 -1.61 7.87 31.90
CA LYS A 336 -1.61 8.47 33.24
C LYS A 336 -2.08 9.92 33.17
N PHE A 337 -2.43 10.51 34.31
CA PHE A 337 -2.49 11.97 34.43
C PHE A 337 -1.08 12.55 34.47
N THR A 338 -0.87 13.74 33.92
CA THR A 338 0.47 14.37 33.92
C THR A 338 0.99 14.66 35.33
N THR A 339 0.11 14.82 36.31
CA THR A 339 0.43 15.00 37.72
C THR A 339 0.89 13.71 38.43
N GLU A 340 0.74 12.55 37.77
CA GLU A 340 1.15 11.25 38.31
C GLU A 340 2.58 10.89 37.83
N GLY A 341 3.31 10.16 38.66
CA GLY A 341 4.60 9.58 38.29
C GLY A 341 4.46 8.35 37.37
N ASP A 342 5.55 7.92 36.75
CA ASP A 342 5.55 6.85 35.71
C ASP A 342 5.07 5.47 36.19
N GLY A 343 5.11 5.21 37.51
CA GLY A 343 4.48 4.03 38.08
C GLY A 343 2.97 3.93 37.78
N ALA A 344 2.32 5.07 37.52
CA ALA A 344 0.90 5.14 37.23
C ALA A 344 0.50 4.43 35.93
N PHE A 345 1.37 4.33 34.93
CA PHE A 345 1.04 3.59 33.70
C PHE A 345 0.77 2.10 33.95
N ASN A 346 1.22 1.55 35.08
CA ASN A 346 1.02 0.14 35.45
C ASN A 346 -0.19 -0.08 36.37
N LEU A 347 -0.95 0.97 36.71
CA LEU A 347 -2.12 0.82 37.56
C LEU A 347 -3.27 0.09 36.83
N PRO A 348 -4.14 -0.62 37.57
CA PRO A 348 -5.34 -1.22 36.99
C PRO A 348 -6.18 -0.19 36.22
N GLY A 349 -6.68 -0.57 35.04
CA GLY A 349 -7.48 0.31 34.18
C GLY A 349 -6.68 1.33 33.35
N ARG A 350 -5.35 1.30 33.42
CA ARG A 350 -4.48 2.18 32.60
C ARG A 350 -4.01 1.54 31.29
N ASN A 351 -4.12 0.22 31.16
CA ASN A 351 -3.85 -0.48 29.90
C ASN A 351 -4.98 -0.22 28.89
N LEU A 352 -4.62 0.25 27.71
CA LEU A 352 -5.51 0.57 26.59
C LEU A 352 -5.41 -0.46 25.45
N LEU A 353 -4.57 -1.48 25.57
CA LEU A 353 -4.62 -2.66 24.68
C LEU A 353 -5.76 -3.60 25.11
N VAL A 354 -6.96 -3.05 25.12
CA VAL A 354 -8.22 -3.72 25.46
C VAL A 354 -9.26 -3.33 24.41
N PRO A 355 -10.33 -4.13 24.22
CA PRO A 355 -11.41 -3.74 23.33
C PRO A 355 -12.08 -2.43 23.77
N CYS A 356 -12.36 -1.51 22.83
CA CYS A 356 -12.94 -0.17 23.08
C CYS A 356 -12.24 0.61 24.21
N PRO A 357 -10.93 0.90 24.09
CA PRO A 357 -10.20 1.57 25.15
C PRO A 357 -10.74 2.98 25.38
N THR A 358 -10.93 3.33 26.65
CA THR A 358 -11.51 4.61 27.07
C THR A 358 -10.68 5.24 28.17
N ILE A 359 -10.34 6.52 28.00
CA ILE A 359 -9.70 7.36 29.02
C ILE A 359 -10.76 8.31 29.59
N ARG A 360 -10.89 8.35 30.91
CA ARG A 360 -11.77 9.28 31.63
C ARG A 360 -10.94 10.36 32.30
N ARG A 361 -11.06 11.62 31.87
CA ARG A 361 -10.26 12.74 32.39
C ARG A 361 -10.77 13.32 33.72
N GLY A 362 -11.95 12.88 34.17
CA GLY A 362 -12.62 13.36 35.39
C GLY A 362 -13.53 14.56 35.13
N ALA A 363 -14.35 14.91 36.13
CA ALA A 363 -15.36 15.98 36.06
C ALA A 363 -14.77 17.37 35.77
N VAL A 364 -13.58 17.62 36.30
CA VAL A 364 -12.70 18.68 35.83
C VAL A 364 -11.66 18.00 34.95
N PRO A 365 -11.66 18.24 33.62
CA PRO A 365 -10.69 17.64 32.72
C PRO A 365 -9.25 17.92 33.19
N LYS A 366 -8.37 16.95 33.00
CA LYS A 366 -6.95 17.03 33.35
C LYS A 366 -6.12 16.60 32.17
N ASP A 367 -4.92 17.18 32.07
CA ASP A 367 -3.92 16.72 31.12
C ASP A 367 -3.60 15.24 31.34
N ILE A 368 -3.46 14.53 30.24
CA ILE A 368 -3.08 13.12 30.24
C ILE A 368 -1.81 12.91 29.44
N GLU A 369 -1.14 11.82 29.76
CA GLU A 369 0.00 11.33 29.02
C GLU A 369 -0.22 9.87 28.65
N VAL A 370 0.13 9.50 27.42
CA VAL A 370 0.03 8.15 26.88
C VAL A 370 1.41 7.66 26.49
N GLN A 371 1.77 6.47 26.96
CA GLN A 371 2.93 5.72 26.51
C GLN A 371 2.50 4.66 25.51
N PHE A 372 3.16 4.64 24.35
CA PHE A 372 2.91 3.71 23.26
C PHE A 372 4.21 3.02 22.85
N ASP A 373 4.31 1.72 23.12
CA ASP A 373 5.47 0.91 22.77
C ASP A 373 5.10 -0.09 21.67
N VAL A 374 5.94 -0.18 20.65
CA VAL A 374 5.71 -1.02 19.47
C VAL A 374 6.97 -1.77 19.09
N SER A 375 6.85 -3.10 18.94
CA SER A 375 7.87 -3.95 18.35
C SER A 375 7.60 -4.14 16.86
N VAL A 376 8.62 -3.88 16.04
CA VAL A 376 8.54 -4.01 14.58
C VAL A 376 9.61 -4.98 14.11
N SER A 377 9.27 -5.86 13.16
CA SER A 377 10.23 -6.73 12.49
C SER A 377 9.87 -6.96 11.02
N ALA A 378 10.86 -7.17 10.16
CA ALA A 378 10.67 -7.55 8.76
C ALA A 378 11.89 -8.31 8.25
N HIS A 379 11.75 -9.10 7.17
CA HIS A 379 12.91 -9.70 6.51
C HIS A 379 13.84 -8.63 5.90
N HIS A 380 13.27 -7.54 5.40
CA HIS A 380 14.00 -6.37 4.91
C HIS A 380 13.36 -5.07 5.42
N LEU A 381 13.61 -4.70 6.68
CA LEU A 381 13.07 -3.46 7.25
C LEU A 381 13.75 -2.24 6.63
N ARG A 382 12.94 -1.23 6.25
CA ARG A 382 13.44 0.06 5.77
C ARG A 382 13.36 1.11 6.86
N ASP A 383 12.15 1.45 7.25
CA ASP A 383 11.89 2.43 8.28
C ASP A 383 10.58 2.13 8.98
N THR A 384 10.46 2.68 10.17
CA THR A 384 9.22 2.63 10.94
C THR A 384 9.08 3.90 11.76
N TYR A 385 7.84 4.33 11.99
CA TYR A 385 7.55 5.44 12.88
C TYR A 385 6.19 5.28 13.55
N LEU A 386 6.10 5.85 14.76
CA LEU A 386 4.85 5.98 15.51
C LEU A 386 4.16 7.29 15.10
N PHE A 387 2.85 7.29 15.12
CA PHE A 387 2.04 8.48 14.91
C PHE A 387 0.81 8.46 15.81
N SER A 388 0.26 9.66 16.02
CA SER A 388 -1.03 9.87 16.66
C SER A 388 -1.92 10.70 15.73
N GLN A 389 -3.22 10.49 15.83
CA GLN A 389 -4.25 11.21 15.07
C GLN A 389 -5.49 11.44 15.95
N GLY A 390 -6.44 12.27 15.52
CA GLY A 390 -7.68 12.47 16.26
C GLY A 390 -8.63 13.44 15.57
N CYS A 391 -9.92 13.29 15.86
CA CYS A 391 -10.99 14.10 15.28
C CYS A 391 -11.67 15.06 16.28
N GLY A 392 -11.25 15.06 17.55
CA GLY A 392 -11.92 15.80 18.62
C GLY A 392 -11.77 17.32 18.54
N GLY A 393 -10.63 17.82 18.08
CA GLY A 393 -10.22 19.22 18.26
C GLY A 393 -9.19 19.31 19.40
N GLY A 394 -7.96 19.67 19.05
CA GLY A 394 -6.76 19.37 19.84
C GLY A 394 -6.00 18.15 19.29
N ALA A 395 -4.74 17.99 19.66
CA ALA A 395 -3.89 16.90 19.18
C ALA A 395 -2.92 16.43 20.27
N PHE A 396 -2.57 15.14 20.22
CA PHE A 396 -1.52 14.59 21.05
C PHE A 396 -0.16 15.18 20.64
N ALA A 397 0.50 15.88 21.55
CA ALA A 397 1.85 16.40 21.36
C ALA A 397 2.88 15.33 21.79
N LEU A 398 3.90 15.10 20.97
CA LEU A 398 5.00 14.21 21.33
C LEU A 398 5.86 14.85 22.43
N VAL A 399 6.15 14.08 23.49
CA VAL A 399 6.96 14.49 24.65
C VAL A 399 8.29 13.74 24.72
N SER A 400 8.34 12.50 24.23
CA SER A 400 9.60 11.77 24.09
C SER A 400 10.45 12.30 22.93
N ALA A 401 11.71 11.89 22.84
CA ALA A 401 12.55 12.33 21.74
C ALA A 401 12.03 11.76 20.41
N PRO A 402 12.07 12.51 19.29
CA PRO A 402 11.64 12.00 17.98
C PRO A 402 12.36 10.72 17.54
N ALA A 403 13.61 10.54 17.97
CA ALA A 403 14.41 9.34 17.73
C ALA A 403 13.89 8.08 18.44
N ASP A 404 13.07 8.22 19.50
CA ASP A 404 12.45 7.08 20.18
C ASP A 404 11.19 6.58 19.43
N THR A 405 10.63 7.44 18.58
CA THR A 405 9.39 7.20 17.83
C THR A 405 9.58 6.87 16.37
N SER A 406 10.82 6.89 15.87
CA SER A 406 11.10 6.59 14.47
C SER A 406 12.46 5.92 14.34
N HIS A 407 12.56 5.03 13.36
CA HIS A 407 13.80 4.31 13.07
C HIS A 407 13.96 4.15 11.57
N TRP A 408 15.16 4.42 11.08
CA TRP A 408 15.59 4.08 9.73
C TRP A 408 16.72 3.06 9.83
N HIS A 409 16.65 2.00 9.03
CA HIS A 409 17.63 0.91 9.11
C HIS A 409 19.06 1.41 8.86
N GLN A 410 19.97 1.10 9.78
CA GLN A 410 21.35 1.56 9.75
C GLN A 410 22.28 0.57 9.05
N THR A 411 21.88 -0.70 9.00
CA THR A 411 22.61 -1.78 8.30
C THR A 411 21.63 -2.70 7.57
N VAL A 412 22.16 -3.69 6.85
CA VAL A 412 21.33 -4.70 6.16
C VAL A 412 20.70 -5.72 7.12
N LEU A 413 21.30 -5.89 8.32
CA LEU A 413 20.82 -6.78 9.38
C LEU A 413 19.88 -6.08 10.37
N ASP A 414 19.73 -4.75 10.25
CA ASP A 414 18.87 -3.93 11.07
C ASP A 414 17.40 -4.10 10.61
N ASN A 415 16.80 -5.17 11.10
CA ASN A 415 15.52 -5.73 10.63
C ASN A 415 14.46 -5.82 11.73
N ALA A 416 14.78 -5.38 12.94
CA ALA A 416 13.85 -5.34 14.05
C ALA A 416 14.19 -4.19 14.99
N VAL A 417 13.16 -3.51 15.52
CA VAL A 417 13.32 -2.37 16.42
C VAL A 417 12.14 -2.29 17.39
N LEU A 418 12.41 -1.79 18.60
CA LEU A 418 11.40 -1.38 19.56
C LEU A 418 11.34 0.15 19.55
N LEU A 419 10.14 0.70 19.34
CA LEU A 419 9.87 2.14 19.43
C LEU A 419 9.06 2.43 20.68
N THR A 420 9.30 3.59 21.29
CA THR A 420 8.53 4.10 22.44
C THR A 420 8.19 5.56 22.20
N GLY A 421 6.90 5.87 22.14
CA GLY A 421 6.37 7.22 22.09
C GLY A 421 5.67 7.60 23.38
N ARG A 422 5.96 8.79 23.90
CA ARG A 422 5.19 9.41 24.98
C ARG A 422 4.49 10.64 24.45
N TYR A 423 3.17 10.69 24.58
CA TYR A 423 2.32 11.72 24.02
C TYR A 423 1.50 12.39 25.11
N ARG A 424 1.36 13.71 25.06
CA ARG A 424 0.52 14.49 25.98
C ARG A 424 -0.70 15.03 25.26
N LEU A 425 -1.84 15.01 25.92
CA LEU A 425 -3.04 15.72 25.51
C LEU A 425 -3.46 16.66 26.63
N ASP A 426 -3.65 17.93 26.30
CA ASP A 426 -4.07 18.95 27.26
C ASP A 426 -5.54 18.78 27.68
N ASP A 427 -5.87 19.25 28.87
CA ASP A 427 -7.22 19.27 29.45
C ASP A 427 -8.25 20.00 28.56
N THR A 428 -7.81 21.03 27.84
CA THR A 428 -8.62 21.81 26.89
C THR A 428 -8.96 21.07 25.59
N ALA A 429 -8.30 19.96 25.29
CA ALA A 429 -8.64 19.16 24.12
C ALA A 429 -10.07 18.62 24.25
N LEU A 430 -10.79 18.54 23.13
CA LEU A 430 -12.17 18.10 23.12
C LEU A 430 -12.28 16.57 23.30
N GLU A 431 -13.42 16.12 23.83
CA GLU A 431 -13.75 14.71 23.89
C GLU A 431 -13.88 14.13 22.48
N GLY A 432 -13.54 12.85 22.31
CA GLY A 432 -13.64 12.20 21.00
C GLY A 432 -12.76 10.96 20.86
N ALA A 433 -12.58 10.55 19.60
CA ALA A 433 -11.70 9.45 19.23
C ALA A 433 -10.32 9.99 18.84
N TYR A 434 -9.29 9.37 19.43
CA TYR A 434 -7.88 9.65 19.16
C TYR A 434 -7.17 8.33 18.85
N GLY A 435 -6.40 8.31 17.77
CA GLY A 435 -5.73 7.14 17.24
C GLY A 435 -4.25 7.13 17.57
N PHE A 436 -3.70 5.94 17.80
CA PHE A 436 -2.28 5.66 17.89
C PHE A 436 -1.93 4.56 16.91
N GLY A 437 -0.92 4.80 16.09
CA GLY A 437 -0.55 3.90 15.01
C GLY A 437 0.94 3.81 14.80
N CYS A 438 1.34 2.76 14.10
CA CYS A 438 2.73 2.58 13.68
C CYS A 438 2.75 2.22 12.21
N ARG A 439 3.52 2.96 11.42
CA ARG A 439 3.80 2.61 10.03
C ARG A 439 5.16 1.95 9.96
N ALA A 440 5.23 0.76 9.40
CA ALA A 440 6.47 0.05 9.11
C ALA A 440 6.56 -0.27 7.62
N ASN A 441 7.67 0.08 6.99
CA ASN A 441 7.89 -0.07 5.55
C ASN A 441 8.99 -1.11 5.27
N SER A 442 8.78 -1.96 4.27
CA SER A 442 9.79 -2.86 3.73
C SER A 442 10.74 -2.12 2.78
N ARG A 443 11.97 -2.62 2.63
CA ARG A 443 12.93 -2.14 1.62
C ARG A 443 12.60 -2.65 0.22
N ALA A 444 11.74 -3.66 0.12
CA ALA A 444 11.42 -4.28 -1.15
C ALA A 444 10.87 -3.24 -2.15
N MET A 445 11.30 -3.35 -3.41
CA MET A 445 10.85 -2.45 -4.49
C MET A 445 10.35 -3.18 -5.74
N ASN A 446 9.59 -2.47 -6.58
CA ASN A 446 9.26 -2.92 -7.93
C ASN A 446 9.81 -1.93 -8.98
N PRO A 447 10.69 -2.37 -9.91
CA PRO A 447 11.34 -1.50 -10.91
C PRO A 447 10.48 -1.24 -12.16
N ALA A 448 9.20 -1.61 -12.17
CA ALA A 448 8.32 -1.49 -13.33
C ALA A 448 8.17 -0.04 -13.83
N GLY A 449 8.47 0.98 -13.02
CA GLY A 449 8.62 2.35 -13.48
C GLY A 449 7.46 3.30 -13.16
N SER A 450 6.47 2.87 -12.38
CA SER A 450 5.38 3.73 -11.89
C SER A 450 5.84 4.85 -10.95
N ASP A 451 7.08 4.78 -10.46
CA ASP A 451 7.65 5.67 -9.44
C ASP A 451 8.80 6.55 -9.97
N ASN A 452 8.99 6.60 -11.30
CA ASN A 452 10.06 7.35 -11.96
C ASN A 452 11.48 6.98 -11.48
N GLY A 453 11.70 5.81 -10.87
CA GLY A 453 12.99 5.41 -10.31
C GLY A 453 14.14 5.43 -11.33
N HIS A 454 13.85 5.12 -12.60
CA HIS A 454 14.80 5.17 -13.71
C HIS A 454 15.32 6.59 -14.01
N LEU A 455 14.50 7.63 -13.82
CA LEU A 455 14.90 9.04 -13.99
C LEU A 455 15.78 9.53 -12.84
N LEU A 456 15.73 8.86 -11.69
CA LEU A 456 16.52 9.17 -10.49
C LEU A 456 17.76 8.27 -10.36
N ASP A 457 18.15 7.56 -11.42
CA ASP A 457 19.28 6.62 -11.41
C ASP A 457 19.16 5.58 -10.28
N TRP A 458 17.92 5.22 -9.94
CA TRP A 458 17.55 4.31 -8.85
C TRP A 458 18.08 4.72 -7.47
N LEU A 459 18.53 5.96 -7.27
CA LEU A 459 19.01 6.46 -5.99
C LEU A 459 17.91 7.22 -5.24
N TYR A 460 16.99 6.47 -4.66
CA TYR A 460 15.78 6.99 -3.99
C TYR A 460 15.25 5.98 -2.97
N ASP A 461 14.19 6.34 -2.25
CA ASP A 461 13.67 5.56 -1.13
C ASP A 461 12.16 5.21 -1.32
N PRO A 462 11.79 4.28 -2.24
CA PRO A 462 10.39 3.92 -2.51
C PRO A 462 9.76 3.00 -1.45
N VAL A 463 8.42 3.07 -1.32
CA VAL A 463 7.61 2.17 -0.48
C VAL A 463 6.64 1.39 -1.37
N PHE A 464 6.81 0.07 -1.45
CA PHE A 464 5.89 -0.82 -2.16
C PHE A 464 5.20 -1.84 -1.26
N ALA A 465 5.77 -2.13 -0.08
CA ALA A 465 5.18 -3.01 0.92
C ALA A 465 5.30 -2.39 2.31
N TYR A 466 4.20 -2.35 3.06
CA TYR A 466 4.13 -1.73 4.38
C TYR A 466 3.05 -2.38 5.26
N ALA A 467 3.12 -2.11 6.56
CA ALA A 467 2.06 -2.37 7.52
C ALA A 467 1.77 -1.09 8.30
N GLN A 468 0.50 -0.81 8.56
CA GLN A 468 0.05 0.37 9.31
C GLN A 468 -1.12 0.01 10.25
N PRO A 469 -0.92 -0.80 11.30
CA PRO A 469 -1.96 -0.98 12.31
C PRO A 469 -2.15 0.28 13.14
N GLU A 470 -3.37 0.44 13.65
CA GLU A 470 -3.82 1.59 14.44
C GLU A 470 -4.79 1.11 15.53
N VAL A 471 -4.81 1.80 16.67
CA VAL A 471 -5.77 1.63 17.76
C VAL A 471 -6.38 2.97 18.09
N GLU A 472 -7.71 3.03 18.08
CA GLU A 472 -8.50 4.20 18.46
C GLU A 472 -8.89 4.13 19.94
N VAL A 473 -8.68 5.24 20.65
CA VAL A 473 -8.96 5.44 22.07
C VAL A 473 -10.00 6.53 22.23
N ALA A 474 -11.08 6.21 22.93
CA ALA A 474 -12.10 7.20 23.29
C ALA A 474 -11.60 8.02 24.49
N ILE A 475 -11.68 9.34 24.39
CA ILE A 475 -11.35 10.25 25.48
C ILE A 475 -12.63 11.00 25.86
N VAL A 476 -13.01 10.83 27.12
CA VAL A 476 -14.22 11.44 27.68
C VAL A 476 -13.90 12.19 28.97
N ASN A 477 -14.68 13.22 29.24
CA ASN A 477 -14.73 13.90 30.51
C ASN A 477 -15.63 13.12 31.47
N GLY A 478 -15.36 13.30 32.77
CA GLY A 478 -16.08 12.62 33.84
C GLY A 478 -17.09 13.52 34.53
#